data_AF-A0A834ZFA7-F1
#
_entry.id   AF-A0A834ZFA7-F1
#
_cell.length_a   1.000
_cell.length_b   1.000
_cell.length_c   1.000
_cell.angle_alpha   90.00
_cell.angle_beta   90.00
_cell.angle_gamma   90.00
#
_symmetry.space_group_name_H-M   'P 1'
#
loop_
_entity.id
_entity.type
_entity.pdbx_description
1 polymer ?
#
loop_
_entity_poly.entity_id
_entity_poly.type
_entity_poly.pdbx_seq_one_letter_code
_entity_poly.pdbx_strand_id
1 'polypeptide(L)'
;MFFTAEARPFISLKSFSSDNGVIGSFFDGLSLGAVKNSGPSPGGGHKFTNLGALGGIKDAGPSPGQGHKFTNLGALGGIKDAGPSPGEGHKSTNLEALGGIKDAGPSPGQGHKSTNLETLGGIKDAGPSPEARPFIGLESLSSGNGGIEGFFGVLSLGAMKNSGPSPGEGHKFTNLQTLGGIKDSGPSPGAGHKFTNLEALGGIKDAGPSPGQGHKFTNLEALGGIKDAGPSPGQGHKSTNLEALGGIKDAGPSPGQGHKYVTGVHQ
;
A
#
# COMPACT_ATOMS: atom_id res chain seq x y z
N MET A 1 14.56 -29.49 23.68
CA MET A 1 13.43 -29.00 24.49
C MET A 1 12.67 -28.01 23.61
N PHE A 2 11.67 -28.49 22.86
CA PHE A 2 10.92 -27.67 21.92
C PHE A 2 9.48 -27.64 22.42
N PHE A 3 9.02 -26.48 22.89
CA PHE A 3 7.61 -26.27 23.15
C PHE A 3 6.91 -26.02 21.83
N THR A 4 6.06 -26.97 21.43
CA THR A 4 5.13 -26.86 20.31
C THR A 4 4.13 -25.74 20.65
N ALA A 5 4.24 -24.59 19.99
CA ALA A 5 3.22 -23.55 20.06
C ALA A 5 2.23 -23.79 18.93
N GLU A 6 1.21 -24.61 19.22
CA GLU A 6 0.02 -24.72 18.38
C GLU A 6 -0.58 -23.33 18.16
N ALA A 7 -1.00 -23.05 16.92
CA ALA A 7 -1.88 -21.93 16.65
C ALA A 7 -3.05 -22.00 17.65
N ARG A 8 -3.23 -20.97 18.46
CA ARG A 8 -4.42 -20.85 19.31
C ARG A 8 -5.53 -20.21 18.46
N PRO A 9 -6.52 -20.95 17.95
CA PRO A 9 -7.79 -20.33 17.62
C PRO A 9 -8.53 -20.17 18.95
N PHE A 10 -8.69 -18.95 19.44
CA PHE A 10 -9.74 -18.60 20.41
C PHE A 10 -9.91 -17.07 20.35
N ILE A 11 -11.11 -16.50 20.26
CA ILE A 11 -12.17 -16.57 21.27
C ILE A 11 -13.55 -16.37 20.60
N SER A 12 -14.42 -17.37 20.72
CA SER A 12 -15.85 -17.11 20.97
C SER A 12 -15.91 -16.43 22.33
N LEU A 13 -16.31 -15.16 22.40
CA LEU A 13 -16.41 -14.47 23.68
C LEU A 13 -17.73 -14.89 24.32
N LYS A 14 -17.65 -15.99 25.07
CA LYS A 14 -18.63 -16.32 26.09
C LYS A 14 -18.67 -15.14 27.06
N SER A 15 -19.89 -14.67 27.30
CA SER A 15 -20.28 -13.50 28.10
C SER A 15 -19.35 -13.19 29.28
N PHE A 16 -18.89 -11.96 29.36
CA PHE A 16 -18.68 -11.33 30.66
C PHE A 16 -19.86 -10.39 30.90
N SER A 17 -20.72 -10.77 31.86
CA SER A 17 -21.62 -9.84 32.51
C SER A 17 -20.78 -8.71 33.10
N SER A 18 -21.07 -7.47 32.69
CA SER A 18 -20.67 -6.31 33.47
C SER A 18 -21.84 -6.01 34.40
N ASP A 19 -21.72 -6.41 35.67
CA ASP A 19 -22.60 -5.83 36.68
C ASP A 19 -22.30 -4.31 36.72
N ASN A 20 -23.34 -3.56 36.40
CA ASN A 20 -23.48 -2.11 36.50
C ASN A 20 -22.70 -1.27 35.48
N GLY A 21 -23.42 -0.86 34.42
CA GLY A 21 -23.15 0.44 33.79
C GLY A 21 -23.20 0.50 32.27
N VAL A 22 -24.41 0.33 31.70
CA VAL A 22 -24.90 1.06 30.51
C VAL A 22 -24.25 0.72 29.14
N ILE A 23 -25.10 0.07 28.33
CA ILE A 23 -25.05 -0.21 26.87
C ILE A 23 -24.20 -1.43 26.47
N GLY A 24 -24.81 -2.60 26.70
CA GLY A 24 -24.47 -3.84 26.04
C GLY A 24 -25.13 -3.97 24.66
N SER A 25 -24.54 -4.90 23.88
CA SER A 25 -24.92 -5.42 22.55
C SER A 25 -24.59 -4.55 21.34
N PHE A 26 -23.82 -5.08 20.36
CA PHE A 26 -24.03 -4.90 18.89
C PHE A 26 -22.96 -5.63 18.01
N PHE A 27 -23.41 -6.68 17.30
CA PHE A 27 -22.93 -7.32 16.04
C PHE A 27 -21.55 -8.02 15.94
N ASP A 28 -21.61 -9.25 15.42
CA ASP A 28 -20.53 -10.22 15.15
C ASP A 28 -19.57 -9.77 14.04
N GLY A 29 -18.90 -8.65 14.26
CA GLY A 29 -18.06 -7.98 13.26
C GLY A 29 -17.96 -6.46 13.45
N LEU A 30 -18.60 -5.86 14.45
CA LEU A 30 -18.52 -4.42 14.72
C LEU A 30 -17.94 -4.15 16.11
N SER A 31 -16.75 -3.55 16.16
CA SER A 31 -16.15 -3.08 17.40
C SER A 31 -16.48 -1.60 17.62
N LEU A 32 -17.06 -1.27 18.78
CA LEU A 32 -17.28 0.12 19.19
C LEU A 32 -15.97 0.83 19.59
N GLY A 33 -14.89 0.08 19.80
CA GLY A 33 -13.59 0.59 20.22
C GLY A 33 -12.49 0.37 19.18
N ALA A 34 -11.26 0.72 19.56
CA ALA A 34 -10.09 0.35 18.77
C ALA A 34 -9.81 -1.15 18.87
N VAL A 35 -9.54 -1.78 17.74
CA VAL A 35 -9.11 -3.19 17.68
C VAL A 35 -7.59 -3.23 17.69
N LYS A 36 -7.00 -3.95 18.65
CA LYS A 36 -5.55 -4.09 18.77
C LYS A 36 -5.20 -5.56 18.91
N ASN A 37 -4.34 -6.04 18.04
CA ASN A 37 -3.69 -7.33 18.20
C ASN A 37 -2.18 -7.14 18.18
N SER A 38 -1.48 -7.97 18.94
CA SER A 38 -0.03 -7.88 19.02
C SER A 38 0.63 -9.18 19.44
N GLY A 39 1.86 -9.40 18.99
CA GLY A 39 2.71 -10.51 19.37
C GLY A 39 3.13 -11.36 18.16
N PRO A 40 4.15 -12.22 18.31
CA PRO A 40 4.61 -13.09 17.24
C PRO A 40 3.52 -14.08 16.81
N SER A 41 3.38 -14.32 15.50
CA SER A 41 2.47 -15.33 14.95
C SER A 41 3.19 -16.26 13.97
N PRO A 42 3.92 -17.27 14.47
CA PRO A 42 4.61 -18.24 13.61
C PRO A 42 3.64 -19.07 12.77
N GLY A 43 3.99 -19.30 11.50
CA GLY A 43 3.24 -20.14 10.56
C GLY A 43 2.15 -19.36 9.81
N GLY A 44 1.16 -18.84 10.53
CA GLY A 44 0.06 -18.07 9.97
C GLY A 44 -0.10 -16.75 10.70
N GLY A 45 0.19 -15.63 10.03
CA GLY A 45 -0.02 -14.31 10.58
C GLY A 45 -1.46 -14.07 11.04
N HIS A 46 -1.62 -12.99 11.79
CA HIS A 46 -2.91 -12.51 12.27
C HIS A 46 -3.86 -12.27 11.09
N LYS A 47 -5.12 -12.68 11.21
CA LYS A 47 -6.12 -12.56 10.15
C LYS A 47 -7.37 -11.87 10.66
N PHE A 48 -7.81 -10.84 9.93
CA PHE A 48 -9.09 -10.20 10.17
C PHE A 48 -9.91 -10.21 8.88
N THR A 49 -11.17 -10.58 9.01
CA THR A 49 -12.10 -10.68 7.89
C THR A 49 -13.44 -10.10 8.32
N ASN A 50 -14.05 -9.26 7.47
CA ASN A 50 -15.38 -8.68 7.70
C ASN A 50 -15.50 -7.98 9.07
N LEU A 51 -14.58 -7.06 9.37
CA LEU A 51 -14.55 -6.35 10.65
C LEU A 51 -14.66 -4.84 10.45
N GLY A 52 -15.65 -4.24 11.10
CA GLY A 52 -15.82 -2.81 11.29
C GLY A 52 -15.34 -2.37 12.68
N ALA A 53 -14.68 -1.21 12.77
CA ALA A 53 -14.31 -0.59 14.04
C ALA A 53 -14.63 0.91 14.03
N LEU A 54 -15.28 1.40 15.10
CA LEU A 54 -15.40 2.85 15.30
C LEU A 54 -14.07 3.48 15.72
N GLY A 55 -13.17 2.69 16.32
CA GLY A 55 -11.79 3.07 16.57
C GLY A 55 -10.85 2.72 15.41
N GLY A 56 -9.54 2.85 15.63
CA GLY A 56 -8.54 2.34 14.70
C GLY A 56 -8.33 0.83 14.83
N ILE A 57 -7.90 0.19 13.75
CA ILE A 57 -7.48 -1.21 13.74
C ILE A 57 -5.96 -1.23 13.72
N LYS A 58 -5.34 -1.93 14.67
CA LYS A 58 -3.88 -2.04 14.75
C LYS A 58 -3.48 -3.49 14.98
N ASP A 59 -2.58 -3.94 14.13
CA ASP A 59 -1.90 -5.22 14.28
C ASP A 59 -0.39 -5.01 14.36
N ALA A 60 0.29 -5.82 15.17
CA ALA A 60 1.72 -5.65 15.41
C ALA A 60 2.43 -6.93 15.85
N GLY A 61 3.44 -7.38 15.12
CA GLY A 61 4.30 -8.47 15.59
C GLY A 61 5.02 -9.21 14.46
N PRO A 62 6.09 -9.97 14.75
CA PRO A 62 6.74 -10.80 13.73
C PRO A 62 5.83 -11.93 13.26
N SER A 63 5.78 -12.18 11.96
CA SER A 63 5.02 -13.28 11.36
C SER A 63 5.90 -14.16 10.44
N PRO A 64 6.72 -15.07 11.01
CA PRO A 64 7.50 -16.02 10.22
C PRO A 64 6.57 -16.97 9.45
N GLY A 65 6.68 -17.02 8.11
CA GLY A 65 5.82 -17.84 7.26
C GLY A 65 4.85 -16.98 6.44
N GLN A 66 3.57 -16.95 6.81
CA GLN A 66 2.57 -16.09 6.17
C GLN A 66 2.43 -14.79 6.94
N GLY A 67 2.46 -13.65 6.26
CA GLY A 67 2.24 -12.33 6.85
C GLY A 67 0.81 -12.13 7.35
N HIS A 68 0.55 -10.96 7.93
CA HIS A 68 -0.78 -10.61 8.40
C HIS A 68 -1.73 -10.40 7.21
N LYS A 69 -3.00 -10.71 7.42
CA LYS A 69 -4.02 -10.68 6.36
C LYS A 69 -5.26 -9.92 6.80
N PHE A 70 -5.57 -8.85 6.08
CA PHE A 70 -6.80 -8.09 6.25
C PHE A 70 -7.68 -8.24 5.01
N THR A 71 -8.97 -8.48 5.22
CA THR A 71 -9.94 -8.60 4.14
C THR A 71 -11.27 -8.00 4.57
N ASN A 72 -11.82 -7.07 3.77
CA ASN A 72 -13.11 -6.41 4.05
C ASN A 72 -13.12 -5.75 5.43
N LEU A 73 -12.25 -4.76 5.64
CA LEU A 73 -12.15 -4.03 6.90
C LEU A 73 -12.68 -2.61 6.77
N GLY A 74 -13.44 -2.16 7.76
CA GLY A 74 -13.87 -0.77 7.90
C GLY A 74 -13.37 -0.17 9.21
N ALA A 75 -12.81 1.04 9.18
CA ALA A 75 -12.44 1.75 10.40
C ALA A 75 -12.73 3.25 10.32
N LEU A 76 -13.35 3.86 11.32
CA LEU A 76 -13.36 5.33 11.40
C LEU A 76 -11.99 5.86 11.81
N GLY A 77 -11.21 5.08 12.58
CA GLY A 77 -9.80 5.35 12.83
C GLY A 77 -8.91 4.90 11.66
N GLY A 78 -7.59 5.03 11.85
CA GLY A 78 -6.63 4.47 10.89
C GLY A 78 -6.49 2.95 11.02
N ILE A 79 -6.11 2.31 9.93
CA ILE A 79 -5.74 0.88 9.90
C ILE A 79 -4.22 0.80 9.86
N LYS A 80 -3.61 0.06 10.77
CA LYS A 80 -2.16 -0.07 10.85
C LYS A 80 -1.75 -1.52 11.01
N ASP A 81 -0.89 -1.95 10.12
CA ASP A 81 -0.15 -3.19 10.21
C ASP A 81 1.34 -2.91 10.44
N ALA A 82 1.98 -3.72 11.27
CA ALA A 82 3.39 -3.57 11.58
C ALA A 82 4.05 -4.91 11.95
N GLY A 83 5.21 -5.22 11.38
CA GLY A 83 5.98 -6.38 11.82
C GLY A 83 6.86 -6.98 10.74
N PRO A 84 7.97 -7.65 11.09
CA PRO A 84 8.72 -8.43 10.12
C PRO A 84 7.93 -9.65 9.63
N SER A 85 7.89 -9.88 8.32
CA SER A 85 7.31 -11.08 7.69
C SER A 85 8.30 -11.74 6.73
N PRO A 86 9.23 -12.59 7.24
CA PRO A 86 10.27 -13.24 6.42
C PRO A 86 9.79 -14.18 5.30
N GLY A 87 8.50 -14.56 5.25
CA GLY A 87 7.93 -15.38 4.18
C GLY A 87 7.04 -14.57 3.23
N GLU A 88 5.75 -14.89 3.12
CA GLU A 88 4.81 -14.01 2.43
C GLU A 88 4.64 -12.72 3.24
N GLY A 89 4.76 -11.55 2.62
CA GLY A 89 4.55 -10.30 3.33
C GLY A 89 3.07 -10.08 3.65
N HIS A 90 2.75 -8.88 4.13
CA HIS A 90 1.38 -8.58 4.56
C HIS A 90 0.45 -8.42 3.36
N LYS A 91 -0.81 -8.85 3.53
CA LYS A 91 -1.82 -8.81 2.47
C LYS A 91 -3.07 -8.08 2.93
N SER A 92 -3.36 -6.98 2.26
CA SER A 92 -4.47 -6.08 2.54
C SER A 92 -5.42 -6.07 1.34
N THR A 93 -6.70 -6.40 1.56
CA THR A 93 -7.72 -6.39 0.50
C THR A 93 -9.02 -5.76 0.98
N ASN A 94 -9.60 -4.84 0.20
CA ASN A 94 -10.88 -4.17 0.51
C ASN A 94 -10.85 -3.54 1.91
N LEU A 95 -10.10 -2.45 2.08
CA LEU A 95 -10.08 -1.74 3.35
C LEU A 95 -10.59 -0.32 3.14
N GLU A 96 -11.42 0.10 4.08
CA GLU A 96 -12.04 1.42 4.11
C GLU A 96 -11.66 2.06 5.44
N ALA A 97 -11.03 3.23 5.40
CA ALA A 97 -10.68 3.95 6.62
C ALA A 97 -10.81 5.47 6.50
N LEU A 98 -11.49 6.13 7.45
CA LEU A 98 -11.44 7.60 7.49
C LEU A 98 -10.03 8.07 7.90
N GLY A 99 -9.37 7.35 8.82
CA GLY A 99 -7.97 7.56 9.13
C GLY A 99 -7.03 6.94 8.10
N GLY A 100 -5.75 7.31 8.13
CA GLY A 100 -4.76 6.77 7.20
C GLY A 100 -4.52 5.27 7.37
N ILE A 101 -4.08 4.64 6.28
CA ILE A 101 -3.78 3.21 6.23
C ILE A 101 -2.29 3.02 6.12
N LYS A 102 -1.72 2.22 7.01
CA LYS A 102 -0.29 2.02 7.09
C LYS A 102 0.05 0.54 7.16
N ASP A 103 0.90 0.10 6.26
CA ASP A 103 1.57 -1.18 6.32
C ASP A 103 3.07 -0.94 6.52
N ALA A 104 3.71 -1.69 7.42
CA ALA A 104 5.12 -1.50 7.73
C ALA A 104 5.81 -2.78 8.17
N GLY A 105 7.00 -3.04 7.65
CA GLY A 105 7.79 -4.19 8.09
C GLY A 105 8.82 -4.63 7.05
N PRO A 106 9.94 -5.22 7.49
CA PRO A 106 10.76 -6.04 6.62
C PRO A 106 9.96 -7.25 6.11
N SER A 107 9.85 -7.41 4.80
CA SER A 107 9.27 -8.60 4.16
C SER A 107 10.26 -9.24 3.17
N PRO A 108 11.32 -9.91 3.66
CA PRO A 108 12.34 -10.59 2.85
C PRO A 108 11.86 -11.65 1.85
N GLY A 109 10.59 -12.06 1.86
CA GLY A 109 10.02 -12.90 0.82
C GLY A 109 9.20 -12.08 -0.18
N GLN A 110 7.90 -12.37 -0.31
CA GLN A 110 7.05 -11.87 -1.41
C GLN A 110 6.61 -10.39 -1.32
N GLY A 111 7.12 -9.64 -0.34
CA GLY A 111 6.72 -8.24 -0.15
C GLY A 111 5.26 -8.05 0.27
N HIS A 112 4.88 -6.78 0.41
CA HIS A 112 3.54 -6.39 0.85
C HIS A 112 2.62 -6.22 -0.36
N LYS A 113 1.38 -6.69 -0.25
CA LYS A 113 0.37 -6.56 -1.32
C LYS A 113 -0.88 -5.88 -0.80
N SER A 114 -1.21 -4.75 -1.41
CA SER A 114 -2.44 -4.00 -1.11
C SER A 114 -3.33 -3.92 -2.34
N THR A 115 -4.63 -4.16 -2.14
CA THR A 115 -5.62 -4.16 -3.22
C THR A 115 -6.94 -3.59 -2.71
N ASN A 116 -7.59 -2.73 -3.49
CA ASN A 116 -8.86 -2.11 -3.11
C ASN A 116 -8.78 -1.39 -1.75
N LEU A 117 -8.18 -0.22 -1.77
CA LEU A 117 -7.92 0.56 -0.58
C LEU A 117 -8.55 1.94 -0.69
N GLU A 118 -9.44 2.25 0.24
CA GLU A 118 -10.15 3.51 0.29
C GLU A 118 -9.88 4.22 1.61
N THR A 119 -9.40 5.46 1.54
CA THR A 119 -9.16 6.22 2.76
C THR A 119 -9.24 7.72 2.56
N LEU A 120 -9.80 8.42 3.56
CA LEU A 120 -9.69 9.89 3.61
C LEU A 120 -8.30 10.33 4.06
N GLY A 121 -7.57 9.47 4.77
CA GLY A 121 -6.18 9.67 5.15
C GLY A 121 -5.21 9.29 4.04
N GLY A 122 -3.91 9.31 4.37
CA GLY A 122 -2.87 8.84 3.47
C GLY A 122 -2.63 7.35 3.59
N ILE A 123 -2.17 6.75 2.49
CA ILE A 123 -1.70 5.36 2.46
C ILE A 123 -0.19 5.34 2.59
N LYS A 124 0.36 4.50 3.47
CA LYS A 124 1.80 4.31 3.61
C LYS A 124 2.18 2.84 3.65
N ASP A 125 3.02 2.40 2.73
CA ASP A 125 3.74 1.13 2.82
C ASP A 125 5.24 1.39 3.05
N ALA A 126 5.88 0.61 3.93
CA ALA A 126 7.28 0.82 4.28
C ALA A 126 8.01 -0.44 4.72
N GLY A 127 9.22 -0.62 4.22
CA GLY A 127 10.18 -1.61 4.70
C GLY A 127 11.03 -2.21 3.57
N PRO A 128 12.09 -2.97 3.89
CA PRO A 128 12.83 -3.72 2.88
C PRO A 128 12.03 -4.95 2.41
N SER A 129 12.03 -5.23 1.10
CA SER A 129 11.53 -6.49 0.52
C SER A 129 12.26 -6.77 -0.78
N PRO A 130 12.63 -8.02 -1.14
CA PRO A 130 13.24 -8.29 -2.44
C PRO A 130 12.26 -8.24 -3.59
N GLU A 131 10.95 -8.25 -3.34
CA GLU A 131 9.92 -8.29 -4.37
C GLU A 131 9.08 -7.02 -4.42
N ALA A 132 8.34 -6.87 -5.52
CA ALA A 132 7.47 -5.72 -5.74
C ALA A 132 6.50 -5.55 -4.58
N ARG A 133 6.24 -4.29 -4.24
CA ARG A 133 5.19 -3.87 -3.31
C ARG A 133 4.04 -3.28 -4.10
N PRO A 134 3.12 -4.10 -4.65
CA PRO A 134 2.14 -3.57 -5.55
C PRO A 134 0.92 -3.02 -4.79
N PHE A 135 0.62 -1.76 -5.05
CA PHE A 135 -0.72 -1.21 -4.89
C PHE A 135 -1.48 -1.46 -6.19
N ILE A 136 -2.45 -2.39 -6.14
CA ILE A 136 -3.22 -2.82 -7.31
C ILE A 136 -4.68 -2.48 -7.08
N GLY A 137 -5.28 -1.68 -7.92
CA GLY A 137 -6.74 -1.72 -8.09
C GLY A 137 -7.16 -2.97 -8.88
N LEU A 138 -8.13 -3.75 -8.36
CA LEU A 138 -8.88 -4.71 -9.19
C LEU A 138 -10.11 -4.00 -9.76
N GLU A 139 -10.47 -4.33 -10.98
CA GLU A 139 -11.55 -3.67 -11.73
C GLU A 139 -12.95 -3.92 -11.14
N SER A 140 -13.76 -2.86 -11.18
CA SER A 140 -15.20 -2.77 -10.91
C SER A 140 -15.64 -2.72 -9.43
N LEU A 141 -15.63 -1.51 -8.86
CA LEU A 141 -16.75 -1.06 -8.03
C LEU A 141 -17.74 -0.33 -8.94
N SER A 142 -18.56 -1.09 -9.67
CA SER A 142 -19.77 -0.51 -10.27
C SER A 142 -20.71 -0.12 -9.14
N SER A 143 -20.57 1.11 -8.63
CA SER A 143 -21.62 1.73 -7.84
C SER A 143 -22.64 2.30 -8.82
N GLY A 144 -23.85 1.76 -8.78
CA GLY A 144 -24.93 2.10 -9.69
C GLY A 144 -25.24 3.60 -9.72
N ASN A 145 -25.66 4.05 -10.90
CA ASN A 145 -26.20 5.36 -11.28
C ASN A 145 -25.21 6.52 -11.44
N GLY A 146 -24.72 6.66 -12.67
CA GLY A 146 -24.67 7.95 -13.37
C GLY A 146 -23.50 8.86 -13.04
N GLY A 147 -22.48 8.81 -13.91
CA GLY A 147 -21.58 9.95 -14.13
C GLY A 147 -20.33 10.00 -13.26
N ILE A 148 -19.45 9.00 -13.43
CA ILE A 148 -18.01 9.12 -13.68
C ILE A 148 -17.53 7.68 -13.91
N GLU A 149 -17.05 7.35 -15.11
CA GLU A 149 -16.42 6.05 -15.36
C GLU A 149 -15.03 6.04 -14.70
N GLY A 150 -15.01 5.89 -13.36
CA GLY A 150 -13.78 5.84 -12.58
C GLY A 150 -13.24 4.42 -12.50
N PHE A 151 -12.21 4.12 -13.28
CA PHE A 151 -11.50 2.83 -13.37
C PHE A 151 -10.58 2.53 -12.16
N PHE A 152 -10.72 3.26 -11.05
CA PHE A 152 -9.74 3.26 -9.96
C PHE A 152 -10.12 2.29 -8.84
N GLY A 153 -9.19 1.40 -8.52
CA GLY A 153 -9.36 0.41 -7.45
C GLY A 153 -8.53 0.73 -6.22
N VAL A 154 -7.98 1.94 -6.07
CA VAL A 154 -7.44 2.47 -4.79
C VAL A 154 -7.68 3.97 -4.83
N LEU A 155 -8.26 4.50 -3.75
CA LEU A 155 -8.59 5.90 -3.58
C LEU A 155 -8.04 6.43 -2.25
N SER A 156 -7.27 7.50 -2.29
CA SER A 156 -6.77 8.16 -1.08
C SER A 156 -6.87 9.68 -1.18
N LEU A 157 -7.61 10.32 -0.27
CA LEU A 157 -7.61 11.79 -0.23
C LEU A 157 -6.31 12.35 0.37
N GLY A 158 -5.58 11.55 1.15
CA GLY A 158 -4.25 11.89 1.64
C GLY A 158 -3.13 11.47 0.70
N ALA A 159 -1.89 11.80 1.06
CA ALA A 159 -0.71 11.40 0.28
C ALA A 159 -0.46 9.89 0.34
N MET A 160 -0.08 9.30 -0.79
CA MET A 160 0.38 7.92 -0.88
C MET A 160 1.90 7.86 -0.78
N LYS A 161 2.43 6.96 0.05
CA LYS A 161 3.87 6.83 0.30
C LYS A 161 4.29 5.37 0.25
N ASN A 162 5.26 5.04 -0.59
CA ASN A 162 5.97 3.78 -0.48
C ASN A 162 7.46 4.02 -0.24
N SER A 163 8.08 3.17 0.57
CA SER A 163 9.48 3.36 0.96
C SER A 163 10.20 2.07 1.32
N GLY A 164 11.47 1.99 0.94
CA GLY A 164 12.39 0.93 1.35
C GLY A 164 13.03 0.19 0.17
N PRO A 165 14.14 -0.53 0.40
CA PRO A 165 14.83 -1.25 -0.67
C PRO A 165 13.97 -2.34 -1.31
N SER A 166 14.06 -2.45 -2.65
CA SER A 166 13.43 -3.46 -3.51
C SER A 166 14.44 -4.14 -4.46
N PRO A 167 15.36 -5.00 -3.97
CA PRO A 167 16.40 -5.66 -4.80
C PRO A 167 15.95 -6.31 -6.12
N GLY A 168 14.72 -6.82 -6.22
CA GLY A 168 14.15 -7.43 -7.42
C GLY A 168 13.33 -6.44 -8.26
N GLU A 169 12.01 -6.57 -8.23
CA GLU A 169 11.12 -5.60 -8.87
C GLU A 169 10.81 -4.46 -7.91
N GLY A 170 10.87 -3.23 -8.43
CA GLY A 170 10.55 -2.01 -7.69
C GLY A 170 9.09 -1.96 -7.27
N HIS A 171 8.73 -0.84 -6.64
CA HIS A 171 7.38 -0.66 -6.14
C HIS A 171 6.46 -0.42 -7.34
N LYS A 172 5.22 -0.94 -7.27
CA LYS A 172 4.30 -0.91 -8.39
C LYS A 172 2.99 -0.24 -7.98
N PHE A 173 2.62 0.80 -8.70
CA PHE A 173 1.36 1.51 -8.52
C PHE A 173 0.52 1.31 -9.79
N THR A 174 -0.70 0.82 -9.64
CA THR A 174 -1.59 0.54 -10.78
C THR A 174 -3.03 0.91 -10.46
N ASN A 175 -3.65 1.73 -11.31
CA ASN A 175 -5.05 2.16 -11.20
C ASN A 175 -5.34 2.81 -9.84
N LEU A 176 -4.63 3.91 -9.53
CA LEU A 176 -4.80 4.64 -8.27
C LEU A 176 -5.22 6.09 -8.51
N GLN A 177 -6.04 6.60 -7.59
CA GLN A 177 -6.42 8.00 -7.55
C GLN A 177 -6.09 8.60 -6.19
N THR A 178 -5.51 9.80 -6.18
CA THR A 178 -5.27 10.53 -4.93
C THR A 178 -5.43 12.04 -5.07
N LEU A 179 -5.98 12.68 -4.04
CA LEU A 179 -5.92 14.15 -3.95
C LEU A 179 -4.57 14.63 -3.38
N GLY A 180 -3.81 13.73 -2.75
CA GLY A 180 -2.48 14.01 -2.24
C GLY A 180 -1.39 13.82 -3.30
N GLY A 181 -0.14 13.99 -2.86
CA GLY A 181 1.01 13.61 -3.68
C GLY A 181 1.34 12.12 -3.52
N ILE A 182 1.92 11.54 -4.57
CA ILE A 182 2.49 10.19 -4.54
C ILE A 182 3.99 10.33 -4.29
N LYS A 183 4.51 9.63 -3.27
CA LYS A 183 5.95 9.57 -3.02
C LYS A 183 6.41 8.13 -2.94
N ASP A 184 7.27 7.76 -3.86
CA ASP A 184 7.98 6.49 -3.81
C ASP A 184 9.46 6.72 -3.54
N SER A 185 10.08 5.80 -2.80
CA SER A 185 11.51 5.87 -2.56
C SER A 185 12.17 4.56 -2.15
N GLY A 186 13.41 4.35 -2.59
CA GLY A 186 14.26 3.27 -2.12
C GLY A 186 15.08 2.66 -3.26
N PRO A 187 16.23 2.03 -2.96
CA PRO A 187 17.01 1.37 -4.00
C PRO A 187 16.23 0.24 -4.66
N SER A 188 16.23 0.18 -5.99
CA SER A 188 15.68 -0.93 -6.78
C SER A 188 16.69 -1.48 -7.80
N PRO A 189 17.70 -2.26 -7.34
CA PRO A 189 18.76 -2.86 -8.17
C PRO A 189 18.30 -3.60 -9.44
N GLY A 190 17.15 -4.28 -9.41
CA GLY A 190 16.60 -4.99 -10.56
C GLY A 190 15.79 -4.08 -11.49
N ALA A 191 14.46 -4.21 -11.48
CA ALA A 191 13.58 -3.31 -12.21
C ALA A 191 13.22 -2.11 -11.32
N GLY A 192 13.33 -0.89 -11.83
CA GLY A 192 12.91 0.32 -11.12
C GLY A 192 11.41 0.33 -10.83
N HIS A 193 11.00 1.30 -10.02
CA HIS A 193 9.60 1.60 -9.71
C HIS A 193 8.74 1.73 -10.97
N LYS A 194 7.47 1.32 -10.88
CA LYS A 194 6.52 1.32 -12.00
C LYS A 194 5.21 2.00 -11.59
N PHE A 195 4.80 2.98 -12.37
CA PHE A 195 3.56 3.72 -12.21
C PHE A 195 2.72 3.55 -13.48
N THR A 196 1.46 3.14 -13.33
CA THR A 196 0.55 2.90 -14.45
C THR A 196 -0.86 3.35 -14.10
N ASN A 197 -1.47 4.17 -14.96
CA ASN A 197 -2.85 4.66 -14.82
C ASN A 197 -3.06 5.31 -13.44
N LEU A 198 -2.42 6.46 -13.22
CA LEU A 198 -2.54 7.20 -11.96
C LEU A 198 -3.06 8.60 -12.19
N GLU A 199 -3.95 9.02 -11.30
CA GLU A 199 -4.41 10.40 -11.19
C GLU A 199 -4.02 10.95 -9.81
N ALA A 200 -3.28 12.06 -9.77
CA ALA A 200 -2.88 12.72 -8.54
C ALA A 200 -3.07 14.23 -8.62
N LEU A 201 -3.83 14.83 -7.71
CA LEU A 201 -3.83 16.31 -7.63
C LEU A 201 -2.51 16.85 -7.08
N GLY A 202 -1.83 16.09 -6.21
CA GLY A 202 -0.49 16.42 -5.75
C GLY A 202 0.61 16.03 -6.76
N GLY A 203 1.85 16.39 -6.44
CA GLY A 203 3.00 15.97 -7.25
C GLY A 203 3.34 14.50 -7.05
N ILE A 204 3.92 13.90 -8.09
CA ILE A 204 4.49 12.55 -8.03
C ILE A 204 6.00 12.70 -7.83
N LYS A 205 6.55 12.06 -6.80
CA LYS A 205 7.98 12.04 -6.55
C LYS A 205 8.45 10.61 -6.41
N ASP A 206 9.20 10.15 -7.39
CA ASP A 206 9.91 8.88 -7.33
C ASP A 206 11.39 9.13 -7.04
N ALA A 207 12.00 8.33 -6.16
CA ALA A 207 13.41 8.49 -5.85
C ALA A 207 14.13 7.22 -5.37
N GLY A 208 15.14 6.78 -6.10
CA GLY A 208 15.99 5.67 -5.66
C GLY A 208 16.99 5.24 -6.71
N PRO A 209 18.17 4.69 -6.34
CA PRO A 209 19.05 4.09 -7.32
C PRO A 209 18.39 2.88 -8.01
N SER A 210 18.42 2.84 -9.34
CA SER A 210 18.00 1.70 -10.16
C SER A 210 19.08 1.28 -11.17
N PRO A 211 20.13 0.57 -10.72
CA PRO A 211 21.21 0.02 -11.56
C PRO A 211 20.78 -0.82 -12.77
N GLY A 212 19.70 -1.60 -12.69
CA GLY A 212 19.20 -2.45 -13.77
C GLY A 212 18.36 -1.71 -14.80
N GLN A 213 17.04 -1.74 -14.65
CA GLN A 213 16.11 -0.90 -15.43
C GLN A 213 15.69 0.30 -14.59
N GLY A 214 15.69 1.49 -15.16
CA GLY A 214 15.20 2.71 -14.52
C GLY A 214 13.69 2.69 -14.27
N HIS A 215 13.21 3.79 -13.70
CA HIS A 215 11.80 3.95 -13.35
C HIS A 215 10.92 4.03 -14.61
N LYS A 216 9.69 3.53 -14.50
CA LYS A 216 8.73 3.51 -15.60
C LYS A 216 7.44 4.21 -15.22
N PHE A 217 7.08 5.22 -15.99
CA PHE A 217 5.81 5.94 -15.87
C PHE A 217 4.97 5.72 -17.13
N THR A 218 3.69 5.37 -16.96
CA THR A 218 2.77 5.14 -18.07
C THR A 218 1.39 5.66 -17.71
N ASN A 219 0.82 6.54 -18.54
CA ASN A 219 -0.54 7.06 -18.35
C ASN A 219 -0.73 7.69 -16.97
N LEU A 220 -0.05 8.82 -16.74
CA LEU A 220 -0.13 9.55 -15.47
C LEU A 220 -0.65 10.96 -15.71
N GLU A 221 -1.56 11.36 -14.84
CA GLU A 221 -2.07 12.72 -14.77
C GLU A 221 -1.77 13.26 -13.37
N ALA A 222 -1.04 14.36 -13.32
CA ALA A 222 -0.72 15.05 -12.07
C ALA A 222 -0.94 16.57 -12.20
N LEU A 223 -1.66 17.20 -11.26
CA LEU A 223 -1.65 18.68 -11.25
C LEU A 223 -0.34 19.21 -10.65
N GLY A 224 0.26 18.47 -9.71
CA GLY A 224 1.60 18.77 -9.23
C GLY A 224 2.69 18.39 -10.22
N GLY A 225 3.94 18.74 -9.88
CA GLY A 225 5.08 18.32 -10.70
C GLY A 225 5.39 16.83 -10.55
N ILE A 226 5.88 16.22 -11.62
CA ILE A 226 6.45 14.87 -11.59
C ILE A 226 7.96 15.02 -11.44
N LYS A 227 8.51 14.42 -10.39
CA LYS A 227 9.96 14.38 -10.16
C LYS A 227 10.41 12.94 -10.06
N ASP A 228 11.23 12.53 -11.01
CA ASP A 228 11.92 11.26 -10.97
C ASP A 228 13.40 11.47 -10.61
N ALA A 229 13.88 10.86 -9.52
CA ALA A 229 15.22 11.15 -9.00
C ALA A 229 16.01 9.91 -8.56
N GLY A 230 16.99 9.48 -9.36
CA GLY A 230 17.82 8.33 -8.99
C GLY A 230 18.91 8.04 -10.01
N PRO A 231 20.08 7.52 -9.59
CA PRO A 231 21.05 6.95 -10.51
C PRO A 231 20.47 5.73 -11.25
N SER A 232 20.53 5.72 -12.57
CA SER A 232 20.20 4.55 -13.41
C SER A 232 21.31 4.21 -14.42
N PRO A 233 22.41 3.59 -13.97
CA PRO A 233 23.51 3.11 -14.82
C PRO A 233 23.12 2.18 -15.97
N GLY A 234 22.05 1.39 -15.84
CA GLY A 234 21.60 0.44 -16.87
C GLY A 234 20.69 1.07 -17.93
N GLN A 235 19.47 0.54 -18.09
CA GLN A 235 18.46 1.22 -18.92
C GLN A 235 17.96 2.43 -18.13
N GLY A 236 18.01 3.64 -18.70
CA GLY A 236 17.50 4.83 -18.02
C GLY A 236 15.98 4.83 -17.86
N HIS A 237 15.45 5.95 -17.38
CA HIS A 237 14.04 6.11 -17.04
C HIS A 237 13.17 6.18 -18.30
N LYS A 238 11.96 5.62 -18.23
CA LYS A 238 11.01 5.60 -19.35
C LYS A 238 9.67 6.19 -18.96
N SER A 239 9.26 7.20 -19.70
CA SER A 239 8.00 7.91 -19.49
C SER A 239 7.14 7.86 -20.74
N THR A 240 5.85 7.53 -20.58
CA THR A 240 4.89 7.48 -21.69
C THR A 240 3.54 8.02 -21.24
N ASN A 241 2.94 8.91 -22.02
CA ASN A 241 1.67 9.56 -21.69
C ASN A 241 1.66 10.18 -20.28
N LEU A 242 2.41 11.27 -20.10
CA LEU A 242 2.49 12.02 -18.84
C LEU A 242 1.90 13.41 -19.02
N GLU A 243 0.98 13.76 -18.14
CA GLU A 243 0.42 15.09 -18.03
C GLU A 243 0.75 15.64 -16.64
N ALA A 244 1.48 16.76 -16.59
CA ALA A 244 1.89 17.39 -15.35
C ALA A 244 1.88 18.91 -15.46
N LEU A 245 1.05 19.62 -14.68
CA LEU A 245 1.05 21.09 -14.72
C LEU A 245 2.28 21.68 -14.00
N GLY A 246 2.74 21.03 -12.92
CA GLY A 246 3.91 21.48 -12.14
C GLY A 246 5.27 21.17 -12.78
N GLY A 247 5.29 20.73 -14.04
CA GLY A 247 6.48 20.34 -14.79
C GLY A 247 6.98 18.92 -14.48
N ILE A 248 7.78 18.38 -15.39
CA ILE A 248 8.41 17.06 -15.26
C ILE A 248 9.92 17.26 -15.11
N LYS A 249 10.52 16.66 -14.09
CA LYS A 249 11.95 16.74 -13.82
C LYS A 249 12.53 15.38 -13.55
N ASP A 250 13.51 15.00 -14.36
CA ASP A 250 14.36 13.84 -14.10
C ASP A 250 15.70 14.30 -13.53
N ALA A 251 16.15 13.66 -12.45
CA ALA A 251 17.35 14.04 -11.72
C ALA A 251 18.17 12.81 -11.31
N GLY A 252 19.22 12.51 -12.05
CA GLY A 252 20.16 11.46 -11.67
C GLY A 252 21.08 11.08 -12.83
N PRO A 253 22.26 10.51 -12.55
CA PRO A 253 23.14 10.05 -13.61
C PRO A 253 22.55 8.79 -14.28
N SER A 254 22.43 8.81 -15.62
CA SER A 254 22.13 7.63 -16.43
C SER A 254 23.19 7.39 -17.51
N PRO A 255 24.40 6.90 -17.13
CA PRO A 255 25.50 6.60 -18.07
C PRO A 255 25.18 5.59 -19.16
N GLY A 256 24.11 4.80 -19.02
CA GLY A 256 23.65 3.82 -20.00
C GLY A 256 22.84 4.47 -21.13
N GLN A 257 21.58 4.05 -21.31
CA GLN A 257 20.75 4.51 -22.45
C GLN A 257 20.13 5.91 -22.28
N GLY A 258 20.33 6.58 -21.14
CA GLY A 258 19.71 7.88 -20.84
C GLY A 258 18.18 7.81 -20.63
N HIS A 259 17.57 8.98 -20.38
CA HIS A 259 16.14 9.13 -20.17
C HIS A 259 15.37 9.09 -21.52
N LYS A 260 14.22 8.43 -21.54
CA LYS A 260 13.35 8.31 -22.73
C LYS A 260 11.94 8.80 -22.42
N TYR A 261 11.50 9.81 -23.18
CA TYR A 261 10.14 10.33 -23.12
C TYR A 261 9.40 10.04 -24.42
N VAL A 262 8.21 9.46 -24.29
CA VAL A 262 7.24 9.30 -25.38
C VAL A 262 5.98 10.02 -24.94
N THR A 263 5.91 11.33 -25.21
CA THR A 263 4.71 12.12 -24.95
C THR A 263 3.69 11.83 -26.03
N GLY A 264 2.48 11.40 -25.64
CA GLY A 264 1.30 11.65 -26.46
C GLY A 264 0.98 13.13 -26.28
N VAL A 265 1.24 13.94 -27.30
CA VAL A 265 0.91 15.37 -27.28
C VAL A 265 -0.57 15.53 -27.55
N HIS A 266 -1.28 16.34 -26.75
CA HIS A 266 -2.35 17.30 -27.10
C HIS A 266 -2.88 17.86 -25.75
N GLN A 267 -2.70 19.11 -25.32
CA GLN A 267 -2.45 20.41 -25.96
C GLN A 267 -1.57 21.30 -25.08
#